data_AF-A0A535QG03-F1
#
_entry.id   AF-A0A535QG03-F1
#
_cell.length_a   1.000
_cell.length_b   1.000
_cell.length_c   1.000
_cell.angle_alpha   90.00
_cell.angle_beta   90.00
_cell.angle_gamma   90.00
#
_symmetry.space_group_name_H-M   'P 1'
#
loop_
_entity.id
_entity.type
_entity.pdbx_description
1 polymer ?
#
loop_
_entity_poly.entity_id
_entity_poly.type
_entity_poly.pdbx_seq_one_letter_code
_entity_poly.pdbx_strand_id
1 'polypeptide(L)' 'MSSEALSASGIRRITLEQSKRARVGHIGSALSIADILATLYGGVLKVETPDDPDRDRFILSKGHAAAALYAALH' A
#
# COMPACT_ATOMS: atom_id res chain seq x y z
N MET A 1 5.66 6.63 16.40
CA MET A 1 5.06 7.60 15.44
C MET A 1 3.56 7.56 15.67
N SER A 2 2.91 8.72 15.78
CA SER A 2 1.46 8.80 15.98
C SER A 2 0.75 7.95 14.92
N SER A 3 -0.06 6.99 15.36
CA SER A 3 -0.87 6.11 14.52
C SER A 3 -1.95 6.93 13.80
N GLU A 4 -1.60 7.61 12.71
CA GLU A 4 -2.62 7.88 11.70
C GLU A 4 -3.06 6.54 11.14
N ALA A 5 -4.35 6.23 11.26
CA ALA A 5 -4.91 5.03 10.67
C ALA A 5 -4.60 5.02 9.17
N LEU A 6 -4.07 3.90 8.68
CA LEU A 6 -3.79 3.70 7.26
C LEU A 6 -5.08 4.01 6.47
N SER A 7 -5.01 5.01 5.59
CA SER A 7 -6.17 5.46 4.82
C SER A 7 -5.91 5.38 3.33
N ALA A 8 -6.96 5.05 2.57
CA ALA A 8 -6.88 4.97 1.12
C ALA A 8 -6.46 6.31 0.48
N SER A 9 -6.94 7.44 1.04
CA SER A 9 -6.53 8.78 0.62
C SER A 9 -5.05 9.06 0.88
N GLY A 10 -4.50 8.58 2.01
CA GLY A 10 -3.08 8.65 2.31
C GLY A 10 -2.23 7.85 1.31
N ILE A 11 -2.64 6.60 1.04
CA ILE A 11 -1.99 5.73 0.04
C ILE A 11 -1.97 6.42 -1.34
N ARG A 12 -3.10 7.00 -1.77
CA ARG A 12 -3.19 7.72 -3.05
C ARG A 12 -2.29 8.95 -3.09
N ARG A 13 -2.23 9.72 -2.01
CA ARG A 13 -1.37 10.91 -1.90
C ARG A 13 0.11 10.53 -2.06
N ILE A 14 0.59 9.58 -1.26
CA ILE A 14 1.98 9.10 -1.32
C ILE A 14 2.29 8.55 -2.72
N THR A 15 1.38 7.75 -3.29
CA THR A 15 1.52 7.20 -4.65
C THR A 15 1.72 8.30 -5.69
N LEU A 16 0.90 9.36 -5.66
CA LEU A 16 1.00 10.48 -6.59
C LEU A 16 2.30 11.28 -6.41
N GLU A 17 2.70 11.53 -5.16
CA GLU A 17 3.95 12.23 -4.84
C GLU A 17 5.18 11.48 -5.36
N GLN A 18 5.26 10.17 -5.08
CA GLN A 18 6.37 9.35 -5.56
C GLN A 18 6.35 9.21 -7.07
N SER A 19 5.18 9.06 -7.69
CA SER A 19 5.06 8.98 -9.14
C SER A 19 5.52 10.28 -9.83
N LYS A 20 5.15 11.43 -9.29
CA LYS A 20 5.60 12.74 -9.77
C LYS A 20 7.12 12.89 -9.62
N ARG A 21 7.67 12.49 -8.48
CA ARG A 21 9.11 12.54 -8.21
C ARG A 21 9.91 11.66 -9.17
N ALA A 22 9.43 10.44 -9.42
CA ALA A 22 10.09 9.46 -10.28
C ALA A 22 9.78 9.61 -11.78
N ARG A 23 8.81 10.47 -12.15
CA ARG A 23 8.33 10.68 -13.53
C ARG A 23 7.82 9.39 -14.20
N VAL A 24 7.08 8.57 -13.46
CA VAL A 24 6.49 7.30 -13.93
C VAL A 24 4.96 7.38 -14.04
N GLY A 25 4.35 6.52 -14.87
CA GLY A 25 2.96 6.67 -15.34
C GLY A 25 1.95 5.58 -14.93
N HIS A 26 2.33 4.54 -14.17
CA HIS A 26 1.41 3.46 -13.77
C HIS A 26 0.44 3.85 -12.63
N ILE A 27 -0.01 5.10 -12.59
CA ILE A 27 -0.79 5.67 -11.49
C ILE A 27 -2.19 5.09 -11.41
N GLY A 28 -2.91 4.91 -12.53
CA GLY A 28 -4.28 4.38 -12.49
C GLY A 28 -4.35 2.99 -11.86
N SER A 29 -3.37 2.14 -12.19
CA SER A 29 -3.22 0.80 -11.62
C SER A 29 -3.07 0.85 -10.10
N ALA A 30 -2.21 1.74 -9.59
CA ALA A 30 -1.94 1.92 -8.17
C ALA A 30 -3.13 2.58 -7.42
N LEU A 31 -3.71 3.65 -7.95
CA LEU A 31 -4.81 4.39 -7.33
C LEU A 31 -6.09 3.55 -7.19
N SER A 32 -6.32 2.60 -8.10
CA SER A 32 -7.50 1.73 -8.11
C SER A 32 -7.56 0.72 -6.95
N ILE A 33 -6.43 0.41 -6.30
CA ILE A 33 -6.38 -0.61 -5.23
C ILE A 33 -6.21 -0.03 -3.83
N ALA A 34 -6.19 1.29 -3.68
CA ALA A 34 -5.85 1.94 -2.42
C ALA A 34 -6.83 1.60 -1.27
N ASP A 35 -8.13 1.50 -1.54
CA ASP A 35 -9.11 1.12 -0.51
C ASP A 35 -8.91 -0.33 -0.06
N ILE A 36 -8.66 -1.24 -1.01
CA ILE A 36 -8.35 -2.65 -0.73
C ILE A 36 -7.12 -2.75 0.18
N LEU A 37 -6.03 -2.05 -0.18
CA LEU A 37 -4.81 -2.08 0.62
C LEU A 37 -4.99 -1.45 2.01
N ALA A 38 -5.72 -0.34 2.10
CA ALA A 38 -6.03 0.28 3.39
C ALA A 38 -6.83 -0.67 4.29
N THR A 39 -7.83 -1.38 3.75
CA THR A 39 -8.58 -2.38 4.51
C THR A 39 -7.71 -3.57 4.91
N LEU A 40 -6.91 -4.10 3.98
CA LEU A 40 -6.08 -5.27 4.26
C LEU A 40 -5.01 -4.99 5.31
N TYR A 41 -4.18 -3.97 5.10
CA TYR A 41 -3.08 -3.63 5.99
C TYR A 41 -3.50 -2.82 7.22
N GLY A 42 -4.70 -2.23 7.20
CA GLY A 42 -5.23 -1.46 8.32
C GLY A 42 -5.98 -2.28 9.37
N GLY A 43 -6.24 -3.57 9.13
CA GLY A 43 -6.90 -4.39 10.15
C GLY A 43 -7.35 -5.80 9.77
N VAL A 44 -7.22 -6.24 8.51
CA VAL A 44 -7.56 -7.63 8.13
C VAL A 44 -6.35 -8.56 8.26
N LEU A 45 -5.18 -8.11 7.82
CA LEU A 45 -3.98 -8.93 7.79
C LEU A 45 -3.17 -8.80 9.09
N LYS A 46 -2.68 -9.93 9.59
CA LYS A 46 -1.65 -10.00 10.64
C LYS A 46 -0.27 -9.92 9.97
N VAL A 47 0.32 -8.73 9.90
CA VAL A 47 1.54 -8.46 9.09
C VAL A 47 2.59 -7.58 9.78
N GLU A 48 2.37 -7.18 11.03
CA GLU A 48 3.25 -6.24 11.75
C GLU A 48 4.65 -6.80 12.01
N THR A 49 4.77 -8.13 12.13
CA THR A 49 6.04 -8.83 12.41
C THR A 49 6.49 -9.63 11.18
N PRO A 50 7.47 -9.12 10.39
CA PRO A 50 7.89 -9.76 9.14
C PRO A 50 8.48 -11.16 9.31
N ASP A 51 9.04 -11.47 10.47
CA ASP A 51 9.67 -12.77 10.76
C ASP A 51 8.73 -13.74 11.48
N ASP A 52 7.49 -13.34 11.78
CA ASP A 52 6.49 -14.24 12.36
C ASP A 52 6.15 -15.34 11.32
N PRO A 53 6.36 -16.63 11.67
CA PRO A 53 6.05 -17.74 10.78
C PRO A 53 4.54 -17.85 10.49
N ASP A 54 3.70 -17.40 11.41
CA ASP A 54 2.24 -17.46 11.36
C ASP A 54 1.61 -16.12 10.90
N ARG A 55 2.38 -15.24 10.26
CA ARG A 55 1.83 -14.03 9.64
C ARG A 55 1.05 -14.35 8.38
N ASP A 56 0.09 -13.49 8.05
CA ASP A 56 -0.57 -13.55 6.76
C ASP A 56 0.40 -13.16 5.64
N ARG A 57 0.27 -13.83 4.48
CA ARG A 57 1.10 -13.56 3.30
C ARG A 57 0.27 -12.92 2.21
N PHE A 58 0.56 -11.65 1.94
CA PHE A 58 -0.03 -10.91 0.82
C PHE A 58 0.87 -11.00 -0.42
N ILE A 59 0.27 -11.34 -1.57
CA ILE A 59 0.95 -11.39 -2.87
C ILE A 59 0.26 -10.43 -3.84
N LEU A 60 0.93 -9.37 -4.24
CA LEU A 60 0.43 -8.45 -5.27
C LEU A 60 0.78 -8.96 -6.67
N SER A 61 -0.07 -9.82 -7.25
CA SER A 61 0.11 -10.28 -8.63
C SER A 61 -0.01 -9.13 -9.67
N LYS A 62 -0.76 -8.07 -9.33
CA LYS A 62 -0.88 -6.84 -10.14
C LYS A 62 0.37 -5.95 -9.98
N GLY A 63 1.52 -6.39 -10.50
CA GLY A 63 2.82 -5.74 -10.31
C GLY A 63 2.87 -4.26 -10.68
N HIS A 64 2.10 -3.83 -11.70
CA HIS A 64 1.98 -2.41 -12.08
C HIS A 64 1.38 -1.51 -10.98
N ALA A 65 0.80 -2.08 -9.92
CA ALA A 65 0.28 -1.34 -8.76
C ALA A 65 1.25 -1.30 -7.57
N ALA A 66 2.49 -1.76 -7.72
CA ALA A 66 3.47 -1.85 -6.62
C ALA A 66 3.66 -0.55 -5.83
N ALA A 67 3.57 0.61 -6.50
CA ALA A 67 3.67 1.91 -5.83
C ALA A 67 2.62 2.11 -4.72
N ALA A 68 1.39 1.59 -4.90
CA ALA A 68 0.36 1.67 -3.87
C ALA A 68 0.64 0.71 -2.70
N LEU A 69 1.23 -0.46 -2.96
CA LEU A 69 1.66 -1.37 -1.88
C LEU A 69 2.78 -0.75 -1.06
N TYR A 70 3.76 -0.12 -1.70
CA TYR A 70 4.82 0.61 -0.99
C TYR A 70 4.25 1.77 -0.17
N ALA A 71 3.27 2.49 -0.70
CA ALA A 71 2.57 3.53 0.04
C ALA A 71 1.75 3.01 1.23
N ALA A 72 1.24 1.78 1.16
CA ALA A 72 0.53 1.14 2.29
C ALA A 72 1.46 0.66 3.40
N LEU A 73 2.75 0.45 3.08
CA LEU A 73 3.80 0.02 3.99
C LEU A 73 4.69 1.18 4.48
N HIS A 74 4.37 2.42 4.09
CA HIS A 74 5.12 3.62 4.45
C HIS A 74 4.86 4.03 5.91
#